data_AF-A0A9X0CGY0-F1
#
_entry.id   AF-A0A9X0CGY0-F1
#
_cell.length_a   1.000
_cell.length_b   1.000
_cell.length_c   1.000
_cell.angle_alpha   90.00
_cell.angle_beta   90.00
_cell.angle_gamma   90.00
#
_symmetry.space_group_name_H-M   'P 1'
#
loop_
_entity.id
_entity.type
_entity.pdbx_description
1 polymer ?
#
loop_
_entity_poly.entity_id
_entity_poly.type
_entity_poly.pdbx_seq_one_letter_code
_entity_poly.pdbx_strand_id
1 'polypeptide(L)'
;MLVWNKLDDLKNGSVGVFTGVRGDYLLVFFEGVGEVEIAWQTWIKRSRSGQKAGSVTQFPLVLVYAATCHKSQGLTLASAIVHSAPIFYKVAIFLAVCALFDAKSKHTTPKGCCSKALNFGALNLQILKRVWDDMVEMAITELRGDNELKAKLVEELIEKLLADLLMYYVNMGACQFLRDFRREMPGKKECRTTLAGTAKARKEIKRKTDSVPFQEILQDRSENKKVSHGCLVAFIHKHPGTASLSRVFIKTQLVALCEAYNIRVSARSTKTVLAEALLNAITQHTSIPFTSPVDDRIFKVAERSESDGHIRIRLSRGINVAKYFTDLSRLHI
;
A
#
# COMPACT_ATOMS: atom_id res chain seq x y z
N MET A 1 -2.12 25.39 -12.02
CA MET A 1 -1.79 24.29 -12.96
C MET A 1 -3.07 23.70 -13.53
N LEU A 2 -3.10 23.46 -14.84
CA LEU A 2 -4.22 22.84 -15.54
C LEU A 2 -4.19 21.32 -15.35
N VAL A 3 -5.32 20.71 -14.98
CA VAL A 3 -5.46 19.25 -14.81
C VAL A 3 -6.32 18.60 -15.91
N TRP A 4 -6.34 19.23 -17.08
CA TRP A 4 -7.17 18.84 -18.21
C TRP A 4 -6.45 19.18 -19.52
N ASN A 5 -6.67 18.37 -20.56
CA ASN A 5 -6.19 18.72 -21.90
C ASN A 5 -7.22 19.61 -22.57
N LYS A 6 -6.87 20.88 -22.82
CA LYS A 6 -7.80 21.84 -23.45
C LYS A 6 -7.46 22.08 -24.92
N LEU A 7 -6.18 22.29 -25.24
CA LEU A 7 -5.68 22.56 -26.60
C LEU A 7 -4.44 21.69 -26.87
N ASP A 8 -3.88 21.80 -28.07
CA ASP A 8 -2.60 21.12 -28.38
C ASP A 8 -1.43 21.71 -27.63
N ASP A 9 -1.41 23.02 -27.45
CA ASP A 9 -0.38 23.70 -26.67
C ASP A 9 -0.72 23.81 -25.18
N LEU A 10 -1.94 23.41 -24.79
CA LEU A 10 -2.43 23.48 -23.41
C LEU A 10 -2.88 22.11 -22.89
N LYS A 11 -1.90 21.36 -22.37
CA LYS A 11 -2.05 20.00 -21.86
C LYS A 11 -2.12 19.97 -20.33
N ASN A 12 -2.51 18.82 -19.79
CA ASN A 12 -2.44 18.54 -18.35
C ASN A 12 -1.01 18.74 -17.85
N GLY A 13 -0.86 19.53 -16.79
CA GLY A 13 0.43 19.95 -16.25
C GLY A 13 0.83 21.39 -16.61
N SER A 14 0.20 22.02 -17.61
CA SER A 14 0.50 23.41 -17.96
C SER A 14 0.31 24.35 -16.76
N VAL A 15 1.33 25.15 -16.47
CA VAL A 15 1.34 26.12 -15.38
C VAL A 15 1.01 27.49 -15.95
N GLY A 16 0.13 28.23 -15.27
CA GLY A 16 -0.29 29.57 -15.66
C GLY A 16 -0.61 30.40 -14.43
N VAL A 17 -0.68 31.71 -14.64
CA VAL A 17 -0.96 32.72 -13.61
C VAL A 17 -2.42 33.13 -13.71
N PHE A 18 -3.16 33.05 -12.61
CA PHE A 18 -4.52 33.54 -12.55
C PHE A 18 -4.53 35.07 -12.68
N THR A 19 -5.31 35.60 -13.63
CA THR A 19 -5.36 37.04 -13.93
C THR A 19 -6.70 37.68 -13.54
N GLY A 20 -7.78 36.91 -13.42
CA GLY A 20 -9.06 37.43 -12.98
C GLY A 20 -10.24 36.51 -13.25
N VAL A 21 -11.45 37.04 -13.08
CA VAL A 21 -12.71 36.35 -13.34
C VAL A 21 -13.50 37.14 -14.37
N ARG A 22 -14.11 36.47 -15.33
CA ARG A 22 -15.03 37.06 -16.31
C ARG A 22 -16.29 36.21 -16.37
N GLY A 23 -17.38 36.69 -15.75
CA GLY A 23 -18.61 35.91 -15.61
C GLY A 23 -18.34 34.59 -14.89
N ASP A 24 -18.72 33.46 -15.52
CA ASP A 24 -18.51 32.11 -14.99
C ASP A 24 -17.16 31.48 -15.37
N TYR A 25 -16.24 32.26 -15.93
CA TYR A 25 -14.92 31.81 -16.40
C TYR A 25 -13.81 32.39 -15.54
N LEU A 26 -12.77 31.57 -15.30
CA LEU A 26 -11.51 32.03 -14.73
C LEU A 26 -10.56 32.40 -15.86
N LEU A 27 -9.91 33.56 -15.76
CA LEU A 27 -8.88 34.00 -16.69
C LEU A 27 -7.52 33.55 -16.16
N VAL A 28 -6.79 32.80 -16.98
CA VAL A 28 -5.45 32.31 -16.65
C VAL A 28 -4.52 32.60 -17.80
N PHE A 29 -3.44 33.32 -17.52
CA PHE A 29 -2.35 33.57 -18.46
C PHE A 29 -1.38 32.39 -18.46
N PHE A 30 -1.18 31.78 -19.62
CA PHE A 30 -0.19 30.74 -19.85
C PHE A 30 0.94 31.27 -20.74
N GLU A 31 2.18 31.05 -20.31
CA GLU A 31 3.35 31.46 -21.08
C GLU A 31 3.35 30.80 -22.47
N GLY A 32 3.55 31.60 -23.52
CA GLY A 32 3.53 31.15 -24.92
C GLY A 32 2.14 30.99 -25.55
N VAL A 33 1.06 31.04 -24.76
CA VAL A 33 -0.33 30.94 -25.27
C VAL A 33 -1.10 32.25 -25.07
N GLY A 34 -0.88 32.94 -23.94
CA GLY A 34 -1.62 34.14 -23.56
C GLY A 34 -2.72 33.86 -22.55
N GLU A 35 -3.68 34.79 -22.44
CA GLU A 35 -4.81 34.68 -21.52
C GLU A 35 -5.88 33.72 -22.07
N VAL A 36 -6.29 32.77 -21.25
CA VAL A 36 -7.25 31.73 -21.63
C VAL A 36 -8.41 31.69 -20.63
N GLU A 37 -9.63 31.63 -21.15
CA GLU A 37 -10.85 31.44 -20.37
C GLU A 37 -11.02 29.96 -19.96
N ILE A 38 -11.11 29.71 -18.66
CA ILE A 38 -11.25 28.39 -18.07
C ILE A 38 -12.65 28.21 -17.50
N ALA A 39 -13.38 27.25 -18.06
CA ALA A 39 -14.75 26.92 -17.68
C ALA A 39 -14.81 25.71 -16.72
N TRP A 40 -15.95 25.53 -16.07
CA TRP A 40 -16.28 24.31 -15.32
C TRP A 40 -16.13 23.06 -16.19
N GLN A 41 -15.58 21.99 -15.61
CA GLN A 41 -15.44 20.68 -16.23
C GLN A 41 -16.04 19.60 -15.33
N THR A 42 -16.53 18.52 -15.91
CA THR A 42 -17.14 17.41 -15.16
C THR A 42 -16.35 16.12 -15.35
N TRP A 43 -15.80 15.59 -14.27
CA TRP A 43 -15.16 14.28 -14.23
C TRP A 43 -16.18 13.23 -13.83
N ILE A 44 -16.19 12.11 -14.55
CA ILE A 44 -17.10 11.00 -14.30
C ILE A 44 -16.29 9.80 -13.80
N LYS A 45 -16.58 9.37 -12.58
CA LYS A 45 -16.04 8.11 -12.04
C LYS A 45 -16.88 6.96 -12.57
N ARG A 46 -16.25 6.03 -13.29
CA ARG A 46 -16.88 4.79 -13.75
C ARG A 46 -16.44 3.61 -12.88
N SER A 47 -17.34 2.67 -12.64
CA SER A 47 -17.07 1.40 -11.96
C SER A 47 -16.22 0.49 -12.86
N ARG A 48 -15.76 -0.65 -12.32
CA ARG A 48 -15.07 -1.67 -13.13
C ARG A 48 -15.95 -2.28 -14.23
N SER A 49 -17.27 -2.22 -14.08
CA SER A 49 -18.26 -2.63 -15.09
C SER A 49 -18.59 -1.51 -16.09
N GLY A 50 -17.95 -0.34 -16.00
CA GLY A 50 -18.17 0.80 -16.88
C GLY A 50 -19.37 1.70 -16.51
N GLN A 51 -20.14 1.33 -15.48
CA GLN A 51 -21.29 2.11 -15.01
C GLN A 51 -20.86 3.38 -14.26
N LYS A 52 -21.63 4.47 -14.37
CA LYS A 52 -21.35 5.73 -13.67
C LYS A 52 -21.52 5.53 -12.16
N ALA A 53 -20.43 5.65 -11.42
CA ALA A 53 -20.41 5.57 -9.95
C ALA A 53 -20.55 6.94 -9.28
N GLY A 54 -20.27 8.03 -10.03
CA GLY A 54 -20.41 9.40 -9.55
C GLY A 54 -19.82 10.41 -10.54
N SER A 55 -20.04 11.69 -10.29
CA SER A 55 -19.41 12.78 -11.04
C SER A 55 -19.07 13.96 -10.13
N VAL A 56 -18.03 14.70 -10.50
CA VAL A 56 -17.60 15.93 -9.83
C VAL A 56 -17.47 17.01 -10.90
N THR A 57 -18.06 18.18 -10.67
CA THR A 57 -17.95 19.35 -11.54
C THR A 57 -17.13 20.42 -10.84
N GLN A 58 -16.00 20.83 -11.42
CA GLN A 58 -15.08 21.82 -10.85
C GLN A 58 -14.29 22.52 -11.97
N PHE A 59 -13.65 23.65 -11.66
CA PHE A 59 -12.64 24.20 -12.58
C PHE A 59 -11.45 23.22 -12.69
N PRO A 60 -10.90 22.99 -13.89
CA PRO A 60 -9.76 22.10 -14.12
C PRO A 60 -8.43 22.73 -13.69
N LEU A 61 -8.40 23.44 -12.56
CA LEU A 61 -7.23 24.11 -12.04
C LEU A 61 -6.92 23.63 -10.63
N VAL A 62 -5.64 23.47 -10.35
CA VAL A 62 -5.12 23.21 -9.01
C VAL A 62 -4.01 24.21 -8.71
N LEU A 63 -4.00 24.75 -7.49
CA LEU A 63 -2.91 25.59 -7.00
C LEU A 63 -1.61 24.76 -6.93
N VAL A 64 -0.51 25.33 -7.42
CA VAL A 64 0.77 24.60 -7.58
C VAL A 64 1.94 25.32 -6.91
N TYR A 65 1.70 25.95 -5.77
CA TYR A 65 2.79 26.44 -4.92
C TYR A 65 3.59 25.29 -4.30
N ALA A 66 2.92 24.18 -4.00
CA ALA A 66 3.51 22.93 -3.55
C ALA A 66 2.72 21.75 -4.12
N ALA A 67 3.42 20.69 -4.50
CA ALA A 67 2.82 19.42 -4.91
C ALA A 67 3.57 18.27 -4.26
N THR A 68 2.88 17.19 -3.94
CA THR A 68 3.55 15.97 -3.46
C THR A 68 4.25 15.28 -4.62
N CYS A 69 5.38 14.62 -4.37
CA CYS A 69 6.17 13.94 -5.41
C CYS A 69 5.34 12.90 -6.19
N HIS A 70 4.36 12.26 -5.55
CA HIS A 70 3.44 11.33 -6.22
C HIS A 70 2.48 12.01 -7.20
N LYS A 71 2.11 13.27 -6.94
CA LYS A 71 1.21 14.04 -7.80
C LYS A 71 1.94 14.79 -8.91
N SER A 72 3.24 15.02 -8.74
CA SER A 72 4.11 15.58 -9.79
C SER A 72 4.70 14.51 -10.71
N GLN A 73 4.40 13.22 -10.50
CA GLN A 73 4.93 12.14 -11.32
C GLN A 73 4.46 12.29 -12.78
N GLY A 74 5.42 12.34 -13.70
CA GLY A 74 5.17 12.51 -15.14
C GLY A 74 4.94 13.96 -15.56
N LEU A 75 5.13 14.93 -14.67
CA LEU A 75 5.16 16.35 -15.02
C LEU A 75 6.60 16.78 -15.32
N THR A 76 6.75 17.67 -16.30
CA THR A 76 7.98 18.39 -16.59
C THR A 76 7.92 19.74 -15.88
N LEU A 77 8.78 19.95 -14.88
CA LEU A 77 8.83 21.20 -14.11
C LEU A 77 10.09 22.00 -14.50
N ALA A 78 9.95 23.30 -14.72
CA ALA A 78 11.09 24.17 -15.04
C ALA A 78 12.01 24.38 -13.81
N SER A 79 11.43 24.45 -12.61
CA SER A 79 12.12 24.59 -11.33
C SER A 79 11.23 24.06 -10.20
N ALA A 80 11.83 23.54 -9.13
CA ALA A 80 11.13 23.05 -7.95
C ALA A 80 12.02 23.14 -6.71
N ILE A 81 11.41 23.49 -5.58
CA ILE A 81 12.04 23.43 -4.26
C ILE A 81 11.49 22.19 -3.55
N VAL A 82 12.38 21.31 -3.10
CA VAL A 82 12.00 20.04 -2.48
C VAL A 82 12.03 20.18 -0.96
N HIS A 83 10.86 20.07 -0.34
CA HIS A 83 10.75 19.97 1.11
C HIS A 83 10.57 18.50 1.51
N SER A 84 11.47 17.97 2.35
CA SER A 84 11.44 16.58 2.79
C SER A 84 11.64 16.51 4.30
N ALA A 85 10.78 15.75 4.99
CA ALA A 85 10.99 15.42 6.40
C ALA A 85 12.10 14.35 6.53
N PRO A 86 12.81 14.27 7.68
CA PRO A 86 13.93 13.35 7.93
C PRO A 86 13.57 11.84 7.96
N ILE A 87 12.48 11.41 7.34
CA ILE A 87 12.07 10.00 7.28
C ILE A 87 11.83 9.58 5.81
N PHE A 88 11.67 10.52 4.89
CA PHE A 88 11.28 10.26 3.49
C PHE A 88 12.36 10.64 2.46
N TYR A 89 13.57 10.98 2.91
CA TYR A 89 14.68 11.49 2.09
C TYR A 89 15.01 10.63 0.86
N LYS A 90 14.95 9.29 0.95
CA LYS A 90 15.50 8.43 -0.13
C LYS A 90 14.66 8.41 -1.41
N VAL A 91 13.33 8.41 -1.30
CA VAL A 91 12.42 8.25 -2.45
C VAL A 91 11.90 9.60 -2.96
N ALA A 92 11.66 10.54 -2.05
CA ALA A 92 11.13 11.86 -2.40
C ALA A 92 12.13 12.72 -3.20
N ILE A 93 13.42 12.67 -2.84
CA ILE A 93 14.47 13.45 -3.52
C ILE A 93 14.64 12.98 -4.98
N PHE A 94 14.70 11.67 -5.22
CA PHE A 94 14.84 11.14 -6.58
C PHE A 94 13.64 11.50 -7.48
N LEU A 95 12.41 11.34 -6.98
CA LEU A 95 11.21 11.70 -7.75
C LEU A 95 11.18 13.19 -8.12
N ALA A 96 11.66 14.05 -7.22
CA ALA A 96 11.76 15.47 -7.49
C ALA A 96 12.85 15.80 -8.52
N VAL A 97 14.00 15.12 -8.47
CA VAL A 97 15.08 15.29 -9.46
C VAL A 97 14.62 14.85 -10.86
N CYS A 98 13.91 13.72 -10.99
CA CYS A 98 13.40 13.28 -12.28
C CYS A 98 12.39 14.24 -12.92
N ALA A 99 11.57 14.93 -12.10
CA ALA A 99 10.61 15.92 -12.61
C ALA A 99 11.27 17.19 -13.19
N LEU A 100 12.52 17.48 -12.81
CA LEU A 100 13.26 18.67 -13.22
C LEU A 100 14.07 18.48 -14.52
N PHE A 101 14.59 17.27 -14.76
CA PHE A 101 15.57 17.06 -15.84
C PHE A 101 14.97 16.88 -17.24
N ASP A 102 13.66 16.64 -17.36
CA ASP A 102 12.99 16.52 -18.66
C ASP A 102 12.90 17.87 -19.42
N ALA A 103 13.20 18.99 -18.75
CA ALA A 103 13.24 20.33 -19.35
C ALA A 103 14.46 20.57 -20.28
N LYS A 104 15.58 19.84 -20.11
CA LYS A 104 16.81 20.05 -20.91
C LYS A 104 16.91 19.18 -22.18
N SER A 105 15.99 18.24 -22.42
CA SER A 105 16.14 17.23 -23.49
C SER A 105 15.44 17.57 -24.83
N LYS A 106 14.96 18.81 -25.03
CA LYS A 106 14.12 19.25 -26.18
C LYS A 106 14.76 19.22 -27.59
N HIS A 107 15.71 18.34 -27.86
CA HIS A 107 16.16 18.01 -29.21
C HIS A 107 16.26 16.49 -29.41
N THR A 108 15.14 15.80 -29.65
CA THR A 108 15.11 14.60 -30.52
C THR A 108 13.66 14.16 -30.83
N THR A 109 13.36 14.03 -32.12
CA THR A 109 12.08 13.61 -32.71
C THR A 109 11.78 12.11 -32.57
N PRO A 110 10.53 11.64 -32.81
CA PRO A 110 10.06 10.37 -32.24
C PRO A 110 10.03 9.21 -33.26
N LYS A 111 10.72 8.10 -32.99
CA LYS A 111 10.35 6.74 -33.48
C LYS A 111 10.72 5.63 -32.47
N GLY A 112 9.85 4.63 -32.35
CA GLY A 112 10.11 3.30 -31.75
C GLY A 112 9.90 3.16 -30.23
N CYS A 113 8.86 2.43 -29.80
CA CYS A 113 8.45 2.31 -28.39
C CYS A 113 9.18 1.21 -27.59
N CYS A 114 9.71 0.15 -28.22
CA CYS A 114 10.33 -0.96 -27.48
C CYS A 114 11.84 -0.78 -27.20
N SER A 115 12.57 -0.04 -28.02
CA SER A 115 14.00 0.26 -27.82
C SER A 115 14.23 1.34 -26.76
N LYS A 116 13.20 2.15 -26.46
CA LYS A 116 13.31 3.29 -25.53
C LYS A 116 13.35 2.86 -24.07
N ALA A 117 12.68 1.80 -23.65
CA ALA A 117 12.69 1.39 -22.24
C ALA A 117 14.08 0.92 -21.75
N LEU A 118 14.83 0.22 -22.61
CA LEU A 118 16.22 -0.18 -22.35
C LEU A 118 17.17 1.04 -22.33
N ASN A 119 17.00 1.97 -23.27
CA ASN A 119 17.80 3.21 -23.32
C ASN A 119 17.45 4.18 -22.19
N PHE A 120 16.19 4.24 -21.73
CA PHE A 120 15.78 5.05 -20.58
C PHE A 120 16.40 4.53 -19.28
N GLY A 121 16.44 3.20 -19.10
CA GLY A 121 17.11 2.59 -17.95
C GLY A 121 18.60 2.87 -17.92
N ALA A 122 19.29 2.70 -19.06
CA ALA A 122 20.73 2.95 -19.18
C ALA A 122 21.11 4.43 -19.03
N LEU A 123 20.33 5.34 -19.62
CA LEU A 123 20.55 6.78 -19.52
C LEU A 123 20.27 7.29 -18.09
N ASN A 124 19.22 6.80 -17.45
CA ASN A 124 18.92 7.13 -16.05
C ASN A 124 20.01 6.64 -15.10
N LEU A 125 20.61 5.47 -15.35
CA LEU A 125 21.71 4.94 -14.53
C LEU A 125 23.01 5.74 -14.68
N GLN A 126 23.34 6.18 -15.90
CA GLN A 126 24.53 7.02 -16.14
C GLN A 126 24.37 8.43 -15.54
N ILE A 127 23.17 9.00 -15.61
CA ILE A 127 22.87 10.31 -15.00
C ILE A 127 22.86 10.20 -13.46
N LEU A 128 22.26 9.12 -12.91
CA LEU A 128 22.32 8.80 -11.49
C LEU A 128 23.76 8.71 -10.99
N LYS A 129 24.64 8.05 -11.75
CA LYS A 129 26.05 7.95 -11.42
C LYS A 129 26.74 9.32 -11.37
N ARG A 130 26.49 10.21 -12.34
CA ARG A 130 27.10 11.55 -12.35
C ARG A 130 26.64 12.43 -11.19
N VAL A 131 25.33 12.48 -10.92
CA VAL A 131 24.78 13.27 -9.80
C VAL A 131 25.30 12.72 -8.46
N TRP A 132 25.48 11.39 -8.39
CA TRP A 132 26.07 10.75 -7.24
C TRP A 132 27.54 11.16 -7.05
N ASP A 133 28.36 11.08 -8.10
CA ASP A 133 29.77 11.45 -8.05
C ASP A 133 29.93 12.92 -7.58
N ASP A 134 29.08 13.84 -8.07
CA ASP A 134 29.08 15.25 -7.65
C ASP A 134 28.69 15.43 -6.15
N MET A 135 27.71 14.67 -5.66
CA MET A 135 27.29 14.72 -4.25
C MET A 135 28.35 14.15 -3.30
N VAL A 136 29.05 13.10 -3.73
CA VAL A 136 30.15 12.49 -2.98
C VAL A 136 31.33 13.45 -2.89
N GLU A 137 31.71 14.09 -4.00
CA GLU A 137 32.78 15.10 -4.00
C GLU A 137 32.45 16.30 -3.11
N MET A 138 31.21 16.79 -3.12
CA MET A 138 30.77 17.85 -2.21
C MET A 138 30.86 17.43 -0.74
N ALA A 139 30.36 16.23 -0.39
CA ALA A 139 30.40 15.73 0.98
C ALA A 139 31.83 15.48 1.47
N ILE A 140 32.72 14.96 0.61
CA ILE A 140 34.15 14.77 0.91
C ILE A 140 34.83 16.12 1.13
N THR A 141 34.53 17.12 0.29
CA THR A 141 35.10 18.47 0.41
C THR A 141 34.71 19.14 1.73
N GLU A 142 33.47 18.96 2.16
CA GLU A 142 32.95 19.51 3.43
C GLU A 142 33.50 18.77 4.67
N LEU A 143 33.89 17.50 4.53
CA LEU A 143 34.40 16.65 5.61
C LEU A 143 35.93 16.62 5.76
N ARG A 144 36.69 17.30 4.89
CA ARG A 144 38.17 17.37 4.92
C ARG A 144 38.77 18.04 6.17
N GLY A 145 37.94 18.43 7.13
CA GLY A 145 38.34 19.23 8.28
C GLY A 145 38.76 18.52 9.57
N ASP A 146 38.98 17.20 9.66
CA ASP A 146 39.91 16.60 10.69
C ASP A 146 39.89 15.05 10.89
N ASN A 147 39.24 14.21 10.08
CA ASN A 147 39.33 12.76 10.33
C ASN A 147 39.22 11.91 9.07
N GLU A 148 40.36 11.43 8.57
CA GLU A 148 40.46 10.45 7.48
C GLU A 148 39.60 9.19 7.74
N LEU A 149 39.47 8.79 9.00
CA LEU A 149 38.61 7.67 9.40
C LEU A 149 37.11 7.96 9.18
N LYS A 150 36.67 9.21 9.38
CA LYS A 150 35.28 9.62 9.14
C LYS A 150 34.98 9.67 7.64
N ALA A 151 35.95 10.10 6.82
CA ALA A 151 35.80 10.10 5.37
C ALA A 151 35.59 8.68 4.83
N LYS A 152 36.41 7.70 5.26
CA LYS A 152 36.25 6.29 4.87
C LYS A 152 34.91 5.69 5.30
N LEU A 153 34.47 5.96 6.53
CA LEU A 153 33.17 5.47 7.02
C LEU A 153 31.99 6.09 6.24
N VAL A 154 32.10 7.37 5.88
CA VAL A 154 31.08 8.07 5.07
C VAL A 154 31.04 7.49 3.67
N GLU A 155 32.18 7.22 3.04
CA GLU A 155 32.29 6.59 1.72
C GLU A 155 31.64 5.20 1.70
N GLU A 156 31.96 4.32 2.66
CA GLU A 156 31.33 2.99 2.75
C GLU A 156 29.81 3.06 2.95
N LEU A 157 29.34 4.00 3.78
CA LEU A 157 27.92 4.20 4.02
C LEU A 157 27.19 4.70 2.77
N ILE A 158 27.84 5.61 2.05
CA ILE A 158 27.40 6.18 0.77
C ILE A 158 27.28 5.05 -0.26
N GLU A 159 28.33 4.26 -0.51
CA GLU A 159 28.31 3.16 -1.48
C GLU A 159 27.21 2.13 -1.19
N LYS A 160 27.05 1.76 0.09
CA LYS A 160 25.98 0.85 0.51
C LYS A 160 24.60 1.42 0.22
N LEU A 161 24.41 2.71 0.46
CA LEU A 161 23.14 3.40 0.22
C LEU A 161 22.83 3.51 -1.28
N LEU A 162 23.85 3.72 -2.12
CA LEU A 162 23.72 3.66 -3.58
C LEU A 162 23.31 2.27 -4.04
N ALA A 163 23.99 1.23 -3.56
CA ALA A 163 23.70 -0.15 -3.93
C ALA A 163 22.24 -0.52 -3.59
N ASP A 164 21.78 -0.18 -2.39
CA ASP A 164 20.40 -0.40 -1.96
C ASP A 164 19.39 0.35 -2.84
N LEU A 165 19.70 1.61 -3.21
CA LEU A 165 18.84 2.44 -4.04
C LEU A 165 18.78 1.92 -5.48
N LEU A 166 19.92 1.54 -6.07
CA LEU A 166 20.01 0.91 -7.38
C LEU A 166 19.23 -0.40 -7.41
N MET A 167 19.40 -1.28 -6.41
CA MET A 167 18.67 -2.54 -6.31
C MET A 167 17.16 -2.30 -6.18
N TYR A 168 16.74 -1.29 -5.43
CA TYR A 168 15.33 -0.91 -5.34
C TYR A 168 14.75 -0.48 -6.70
N TYR A 169 15.48 0.33 -7.47
CA TYR A 169 15.05 0.76 -8.80
C TYR A 169 15.09 -0.35 -9.84
N VAL A 170 16.09 -1.23 -9.81
CA VAL A 170 16.14 -2.42 -10.67
C VAL A 170 14.92 -3.31 -10.38
N ASN A 171 14.59 -3.51 -9.11
CA ASN A 171 13.41 -4.29 -8.71
C ASN A 171 12.10 -3.61 -9.14
N MET A 172 11.98 -2.29 -8.99
CA MET A 172 10.83 -1.51 -9.48
C MET A 172 10.69 -1.59 -11.00
N GLY A 173 11.78 -1.38 -11.74
CA GLY A 173 11.83 -1.46 -13.19
C GLY A 173 11.48 -2.86 -13.69
N ALA A 174 12.02 -3.90 -13.07
CA ALA A 174 11.67 -5.29 -13.37
C ALA A 174 10.18 -5.57 -13.10
N CYS A 175 9.63 -5.07 -11.99
CA CYS A 175 8.20 -5.21 -11.70
C CYS A 175 7.32 -4.47 -12.71
N GLN A 176 7.72 -3.27 -13.13
CA GLN A 176 7.02 -2.48 -14.11
C GLN A 176 7.09 -3.13 -15.50
N PHE A 177 8.28 -3.54 -15.94
CA PHE A 177 8.48 -4.32 -17.16
C PHE A 177 7.63 -5.59 -17.17
N LEU A 178 7.59 -6.36 -16.07
CA LEU A 178 6.74 -7.55 -15.98
C LEU A 178 5.25 -7.22 -16.05
N ARG A 179 4.81 -6.07 -15.53
CA ARG A 179 3.41 -5.63 -15.65
C ARG A 179 3.08 -5.24 -17.09
N ASP A 180 3.95 -4.49 -17.74
CA ASP A 180 3.76 -4.01 -19.10
C ASP A 180 3.87 -5.17 -20.11
N PHE A 181 4.88 -6.04 -19.95
CA PHE A 181 5.01 -7.28 -20.71
C PHE A 181 3.77 -8.18 -20.58
N ARG A 182 3.17 -8.31 -19.38
CA ARG A 182 1.92 -9.06 -19.17
C ARG A 182 0.70 -8.38 -19.81
N ARG A 183 0.70 -7.06 -19.92
CA ARG A 183 -0.37 -6.29 -20.58
C ARG A 183 -0.26 -6.39 -22.11
N GLU A 184 0.96 -6.36 -22.64
CA GLU A 184 1.25 -6.39 -24.08
C GLU A 184 1.26 -7.80 -24.69
N MET A 185 1.34 -8.84 -23.85
CA MET A 185 1.22 -10.24 -24.28
C MET A 185 -0.12 -10.87 -23.86
N PRO A 186 -1.30 -10.35 -24.28
CA PRO A 186 -2.56 -11.03 -24.05
C PRO A 186 -2.69 -12.17 -25.07
N GLY A 187 -2.29 -13.40 -24.71
CA GLY A 187 -2.68 -14.55 -25.53
C GLY A 187 -1.79 -15.80 -25.61
N LYS A 188 -0.85 -16.05 -24.69
CA LYS A 188 -0.15 -17.37 -24.66
C LYS A 188 -0.07 -18.00 -23.27
N LYS A 189 -1.10 -17.79 -22.45
CA LYS A 189 -1.17 -18.39 -21.10
C LYS A 189 -1.92 -19.72 -21.03
N GLU A 190 -2.30 -20.31 -22.17
CA GLU A 190 -3.30 -21.38 -22.13
C GLU A 190 -2.77 -22.82 -22.14
N CYS A 191 -1.53 -23.11 -22.58
CA CYS A 191 -1.19 -24.51 -22.88
C CYS A 191 -0.13 -25.22 -21.99
N ARG A 192 0.59 -24.55 -21.08
CA ARG A 192 1.63 -25.25 -20.28
C ARG A 192 1.56 -25.11 -18.76
N THR A 193 0.94 -24.06 -18.21
CA THR A 193 0.81 -23.91 -16.74
C THR A 193 -0.53 -24.39 -16.20
N THR A 194 -1.49 -24.67 -17.08
CA THR A 194 -2.87 -25.03 -16.72
C THR A 194 -2.96 -26.44 -16.13
N LEU A 195 -2.17 -27.42 -16.58
CA LEU A 195 -2.28 -28.80 -16.06
C LEU A 195 -1.70 -28.97 -14.64
N ALA A 196 -0.52 -28.40 -14.34
CA ALA A 196 0.05 -28.46 -12.99
C ALA A 196 -0.59 -27.45 -12.02
N GLY A 197 -0.96 -26.27 -12.52
CA GLY A 197 -1.60 -25.20 -11.75
C GLY A 197 -3.06 -25.49 -11.41
N THR A 198 -3.86 -26.08 -12.31
CA THR A 198 -5.26 -26.43 -12.01
C THR A 198 -5.38 -27.61 -11.06
N ALA A 199 -4.48 -28.59 -11.08
CA ALA A 199 -4.48 -29.66 -10.08
C ALA A 199 -4.16 -29.14 -8.67
N LYS A 200 -3.15 -28.25 -8.54
CA LYS A 200 -2.85 -27.58 -7.26
C LYS A 200 -3.98 -26.63 -6.84
N ALA A 201 -4.50 -25.82 -7.74
CA ALA A 201 -5.60 -24.88 -7.45
C ALA A 201 -6.91 -25.61 -7.13
N ARG A 202 -7.26 -26.70 -7.80
CA ARG A 202 -8.42 -27.54 -7.46
C ARG A 202 -8.25 -28.20 -6.10
N LYS A 203 -7.03 -28.68 -5.75
CA LYS A 203 -6.73 -29.17 -4.39
C LYS A 203 -6.82 -28.04 -3.36
N GLU A 204 -6.40 -26.82 -3.68
CA GLU A 204 -6.49 -25.64 -2.82
C GLU A 204 -7.95 -25.20 -2.61
N ILE A 205 -8.76 -25.19 -3.67
CA ILE A 205 -10.19 -24.85 -3.64
C ILE A 205 -10.96 -25.91 -2.85
N LYS A 206 -10.70 -27.20 -3.11
CA LYS A 206 -11.33 -28.30 -2.36
C LYS A 206 -11.00 -28.26 -0.87
N ARG A 207 -9.76 -27.87 -0.51
CA ARG A 207 -9.37 -27.67 0.89
C ARG A 207 -10.02 -26.45 1.54
N LYS A 208 -10.32 -25.39 0.78
CA LYS A 208 -11.08 -24.24 1.29
C LYS A 208 -12.56 -24.56 1.48
N THR A 209 -13.16 -25.38 0.61
CA THR A 209 -14.54 -25.85 0.81
C THR A 209 -14.66 -26.83 1.97
N ASP A 210 -13.59 -27.57 2.26
CA ASP A 210 -13.50 -28.48 3.41
C ASP A 210 -13.08 -27.77 4.72
N SER A 211 -12.77 -26.47 4.68
CA SER A 211 -12.28 -25.75 5.86
C SER A 211 -13.42 -25.28 6.75
N VAL A 212 -13.22 -25.34 8.07
CA VAL A 212 -14.14 -24.78 9.07
C VAL A 212 -13.99 -23.26 9.08
N PRO A 213 -14.95 -22.49 8.52
CA PRO A 213 -14.87 -21.04 8.51
C PRO A 213 -14.91 -20.52 9.94
N PHE A 214 -14.04 -19.56 10.25
CA PHE A 214 -14.01 -18.97 11.59
C PHE A 214 -15.37 -18.39 12.02
N GLN A 215 -16.15 -17.88 11.06
CA GLN A 215 -17.50 -17.37 11.33
C GLN A 215 -18.46 -18.43 11.87
N GLU A 216 -18.35 -19.69 11.43
CA GLU A 216 -19.17 -20.78 11.95
C GLU A 216 -18.83 -21.08 13.41
N ILE A 217 -17.54 -20.98 13.77
CA ILE A 217 -17.09 -21.12 15.16
C ILE A 217 -17.71 -20.02 16.04
N LEU A 218 -17.74 -18.79 15.55
CA LEU A 218 -18.34 -17.66 16.28
C LEU A 218 -19.86 -17.84 16.45
N GLN A 219 -20.54 -18.39 15.45
CA GLN A 219 -21.99 -18.60 15.46
C GLN A 219 -22.45 -19.85 16.22
N ASP A 220 -21.57 -20.81 16.49
CA ASP A 220 -21.91 -22.04 17.19
C ASP A 220 -22.49 -21.76 18.59
N ARG A 221 -23.69 -22.27 18.83
CA ARG A 221 -24.43 -22.11 20.08
C ARG A 221 -24.34 -23.31 21.00
N SER A 222 -23.69 -24.40 20.58
CA SER A 222 -23.51 -25.59 21.39
C SER A 222 -22.71 -25.29 22.66
N GLU A 223 -22.95 -26.07 23.70
CA GLU A 223 -22.22 -25.99 24.97
C GLU A 223 -20.71 -26.10 24.69
N ASN A 224 -19.93 -25.11 25.16
CA ASN A 224 -18.49 -25.04 24.94
C ASN A 224 -18.04 -25.20 23.48
N LYS A 225 -18.90 -24.78 22.53
CA LYS A 225 -18.63 -24.87 21.08
C LYS A 225 -18.27 -26.30 20.64
N LYS A 226 -18.91 -27.32 21.25
CA LYS A 226 -18.68 -28.76 20.98
C LYS A 226 -18.79 -29.09 19.49
N VAL A 227 -19.74 -28.49 18.77
CA VAL A 227 -19.91 -28.73 17.32
C VAL A 227 -18.69 -28.22 16.55
N SER A 228 -18.27 -26.98 16.81
CA SER A 228 -17.08 -26.38 16.19
C SER A 228 -15.80 -27.14 16.51
N HIS A 229 -15.65 -27.59 17.77
CA HIS A 229 -14.54 -28.44 18.17
C HIS A 229 -14.52 -29.74 17.36
N GLY A 230 -15.66 -30.43 17.26
CA GLY A 230 -15.80 -31.64 16.44
C GLY A 230 -15.43 -31.40 14.97
N CYS A 231 -15.87 -30.27 14.40
CA CYS A 231 -15.48 -29.87 13.04
C CYS A 231 -13.98 -29.63 12.91
N LEU A 232 -13.33 -28.98 13.89
CA LEU A 232 -11.88 -28.77 13.90
C LEU A 232 -11.10 -30.10 14.00
N VAL A 233 -11.55 -31.02 14.85
CA VAL A 233 -10.97 -32.36 14.97
C VAL A 233 -11.10 -33.13 13.64
N ALA A 234 -12.29 -33.12 13.03
CA ALA A 234 -12.51 -33.76 11.73
C ALA A 234 -11.64 -33.15 10.62
N PHE A 235 -11.48 -31.82 10.61
CA PHE A 235 -10.62 -31.11 9.67
C PHE A 235 -9.14 -31.52 9.84
N ILE A 236 -8.65 -31.59 11.07
CA ILE A 236 -7.27 -32.01 11.39
C ILE A 236 -7.03 -33.46 10.94
N HIS A 237 -7.98 -34.35 11.22
CA HIS A 237 -7.89 -35.76 10.81
C HIS A 237 -7.84 -35.90 9.28
N LYS A 238 -8.64 -35.11 8.55
CA LYS A 238 -8.66 -35.10 7.07
C LYS A 238 -7.42 -34.44 6.46
N HIS A 239 -6.78 -33.52 7.17
CA HIS A 239 -5.64 -32.73 6.70
C HIS A 239 -4.52 -32.67 7.75
N PRO A 240 -3.76 -33.77 7.93
CA PRO A 240 -2.73 -33.86 8.93
C PRO A 240 -1.60 -32.84 8.70
N GLY A 241 -1.04 -32.33 9.79
CA GLY A 241 0.09 -31.40 9.82
C GLY A 241 -0.29 -29.93 10.05
N THR A 242 0.68 -29.14 10.49
CA THR A 242 0.52 -27.74 10.94
C THR A 242 0.22 -26.75 9.81
N ALA A 243 0.55 -27.15 8.57
CA ALA A 243 0.33 -26.33 7.37
C ALA A 243 -1.15 -26.14 7.02
N SER A 244 -2.05 -27.04 7.44
CA SER A 244 -3.48 -26.94 7.14
C SER A 244 -4.13 -25.76 7.89
N LEU A 245 -3.95 -25.69 9.21
CA LEU A 245 -4.43 -24.59 10.06
C LEU A 245 -3.81 -23.25 9.67
N SER A 246 -2.50 -23.22 9.39
CA SER A 246 -1.79 -22.00 8.97
C SER A 246 -2.30 -21.40 7.65
N ARG A 247 -2.89 -22.21 6.77
CA ARG A 247 -3.43 -21.76 5.48
C ARG A 247 -4.87 -21.26 5.60
N VAL A 248 -5.68 -21.92 6.42
CA VAL A 248 -7.11 -21.60 6.57
C VAL A 248 -7.32 -20.35 7.41
N PHE A 249 -6.63 -20.24 8.54
CA PHE A 249 -6.85 -19.15 9.49
C PHE A 249 -5.85 -18.02 9.32
N ILE A 250 -6.29 -16.78 9.47
CA ILE A 250 -5.38 -15.63 9.59
C ILE A 250 -4.74 -15.59 10.99
N LYS A 251 -3.64 -14.84 11.16
CA LYS A 251 -2.87 -14.85 12.43
C LYS A 251 -3.72 -14.48 13.64
N THR A 252 -4.60 -13.48 13.52
CA THR A 252 -5.49 -13.03 14.60
C THR A 252 -6.49 -14.11 15.03
N GLN A 253 -7.04 -14.86 14.07
CA GLN A 253 -7.94 -15.99 14.35
C GLN A 253 -7.21 -17.14 15.05
N LEU A 254 -5.98 -17.44 14.64
CA LEU A 254 -5.14 -18.45 15.32
C LEU A 254 -4.84 -18.05 16.76
N VAL A 255 -4.55 -16.77 17.01
CA VAL A 255 -4.34 -16.26 18.38
C VAL A 255 -5.61 -16.44 19.22
N ALA A 256 -6.78 -16.04 18.70
CA ALA A 256 -8.05 -16.21 19.40
C ALA A 256 -8.36 -17.68 19.70
N LEU A 257 -8.11 -18.60 18.76
CA LEU A 257 -8.25 -20.04 18.99
C LEU A 257 -7.25 -20.53 20.02
N CYS A 258 -5.97 -20.14 19.94
CA CYS A 258 -4.98 -20.51 20.95
C CYS A 258 -5.41 -20.08 22.36
N GLU A 259 -5.87 -18.84 22.52
CA GLU A 259 -6.41 -18.34 23.80
C GLU A 259 -7.63 -19.14 24.25
N ALA A 260 -8.52 -19.51 23.32
CA ALA A 260 -9.70 -20.31 23.61
C ALA A 260 -9.36 -21.75 24.08
N TYR A 261 -8.19 -22.27 23.70
CA TYR A 261 -7.61 -23.53 24.17
C TYR A 261 -6.60 -23.36 25.32
N ASN A 262 -6.59 -22.20 25.99
CA ASN A 262 -5.68 -21.88 27.11
C ASN A 262 -4.19 -21.94 26.77
N ILE A 263 -3.84 -21.72 25.51
CA ILE A 263 -2.45 -21.68 25.05
C ILE A 263 -1.93 -20.27 25.19
N ARG A 264 -0.91 -20.08 26.03
CA ARG A 264 -0.22 -18.79 26.15
C ARG A 264 0.64 -18.55 24.92
N VAL A 265 0.27 -17.57 24.12
CA VAL A 265 0.99 -17.22 22.88
C VAL A 265 1.57 -15.81 22.93
N SER A 266 2.80 -15.67 22.43
CA SER A 266 3.42 -14.35 22.25
C SER A 266 2.87 -13.68 21.00
N ALA A 267 2.65 -12.36 21.05
CA ALA A 267 2.29 -11.57 19.87
C ALA A 267 3.33 -11.68 18.73
N ARG A 268 4.59 -11.98 19.08
CA ARG A 268 5.69 -12.16 18.13
C ARG A 268 5.71 -13.56 17.49
N SER A 269 4.93 -14.52 17.97
CA SER A 269 4.89 -15.88 17.42
C SER A 269 4.48 -15.88 15.95
N THR A 270 5.11 -16.77 15.17
CA THR A 270 4.81 -16.99 13.76
C THR A 270 3.52 -17.82 13.62
N LYS A 271 2.86 -17.76 12.45
CA LYS A 271 1.63 -18.55 12.20
C LYS A 271 1.86 -20.05 12.36
N THR A 272 3.04 -20.55 11.98
CA THR A 272 3.39 -21.97 12.09
C THR A 272 3.47 -22.42 13.54
N VAL A 273 4.14 -21.64 14.40
CA VAL A 273 4.22 -21.92 15.85
C VAL A 273 2.84 -21.89 16.50
N LEU A 274 1.99 -20.92 16.13
CA LEU A 274 0.61 -20.84 16.63
C LEU A 274 -0.21 -22.07 16.19
N ALA A 275 -0.11 -22.46 14.92
CA ALA A 275 -0.84 -23.60 14.37
C ALA A 275 -0.39 -24.93 14.98
N GLU A 276 0.90 -25.08 15.26
CA GLU A 276 1.46 -26.27 15.91
C GLU A 276 0.99 -26.41 17.36
N ALA A 277 1.06 -25.32 18.14
CA ALA A 277 0.55 -25.33 19.50
C ALA A 277 -0.96 -25.63 19.53
N LEU A 278 -1.74 -25.02 18.64
CA LEU A 278 -3.17 -25.24 18.52
C LEU A 278 -3.50 -26.69 18.14
N LEU A 279 -2.76 -27.29 17.20
CA LEU A 279 -2.94 -28.68 16.78
C LEU A 279 -2.81 -29.63 17.98
N ASN A 280 -1.77 -29.46 18.80
CA ASN A 280 -1.55 -30.29 19.99
C ASN A 280 -2.63 -30.09 21.06
N ALA A 281 -3.14 -28.86 21.22
CA ALA A 281 -4.19 -28.61 22.19
C ALA A 281 -5.55 -29.19 21.76
N ILE A 282 -5.89 -29.11 20.47
CA ILE A 282 -7.16 -29.64 19.96
C ILE A 282 -7.27 -31.15 20.19
N THR A 283 -6.17 -31.90 20.05
CA THR A 283 -6.18 -33.37 20.27
C THR A 283 -6.29 -33.77 21.74
N GLN A 284 -6.01 -32.84 22.67
CA GLN A 284 -6.05 -33.09 24.12
C GLN A 284 -7.38 -32.74 24.78
N HIS A 285 -8.28 -32.07 24.06
CA HIS A 285 -9.56 -31.60 24.61
C HIS A 285 -10.73 -32.25 23.87
N THR A 286 -11.89 -32.30 24.52
CA THR A 286 -13.16 -32.78 23.93
C THR A 286 -14.10 -31.65 23.49
N SER A 287 -13.77 -30.40 23.85
CA SER A 287 -14.50 -29.17 23.50
C SER A 287 -13.57 -27.95 23.57
N ILE A 288 -14.04 -26.75 23.19
CA ILE A 288 -13.27 -25.51 23.37
C ILE A 288 -13.39 -25.07 24.85
N PRO A 289 -12.30 -25.09 25.66
CA PRO A 289 -12.41 -24.90 27.10
C PRO A 289 -12.76 -23.46 27.50
N PHE A 290 -12.31 -22.46 26.75
CA PHE A 290 -12.60 -21.05 27.01
C PHE A 290 -13.25 -20.42 25.78
N THR A 291 -14.56 -20.21 25.82
CA THR A 291 -15.30 -19.71 24.65
C THR A 291 -15.18 -18.20 24.45
N SER A 292 -14.79 -17.43 25.49
CA SER A 292 -14.79 -15.96 25.43
C SER A 292 -13.98 -15.35 24.28
N PRO A 293 -12.81 -15.87 23.85
CA PRO A 293 -12.05 -15.30 22.74
C PRO A 293 -12.68 -15.57 21.36
N VAL A 294 -13.63 -16.50 21.29
CA VAL A 294 -14.29 -16.98 20.06
C VAL A 294 -15.81 -16.91 20.16
N ASP A 295 -16.32 -16.01 21.00
CA ASP A 295 -17.76 -15.77 21.13
C ASP A 295 -18.09 -14.34 20.72
N ASP A 296 -18.84 -14.20 19.62
CA ASP A 296 -19.31 -12.90 19.11
C ASP A 296 -20.45 -12.31 19.96
N ARG A 297 -20.84 -12.98 21.05
CA ARG A 297 -21.91 -12.52 21.97
C ARG A 297 -21.56 -11.22 22.73
N ILE A 298 -20.39 -10.63 22.52
CA ILE A 298 -19.85 -9.56 23.37
C ILE A 298 -20.54 -8.19 23.16
N PHE A 299 -21.44 -8.01 22.19
CA PHE A 299 -22.16 -6.74 22.06
C PHE A 299 -23.66 -6.93 21.79
N LYS A 300 -24.44 -7.19 22.84
CA LYS A 300 -25.82 -6.70 22.89
C LYS A 300 -25.80 -5.31 23.52
N VAL A 301 -26.26 -4.31 22.78
CA VAL A 301 -26.56 -2.98 23.32
C VAL A 301 -27.58 -3.19 24.44
N ALA A 302 -27.16 -2.99 25.69
CA ALA A 302 -28.06 -2.97 26.83
C ALA A 302 -28.89 -1.68 26.73
N GLU A 303 -30.21 -1.87 26.60
CA GLU A 303 -31.34 -0.95 26.79
C GLU A 303 -31.12 0.56 26.61
N ARG A 304 -31.91 1.14 25.71
CA ARG A 304 -32.16 2.59 25.68
C ARG A 304 -33.00 2.95 26.91
N SER A 305 -32.40 3.57 27.92
CA SER A 305 -33.19 4.27 28.95
C SER A 305 -33.76 5.53 28.32
N GLU A 306 -35.07 5.56 28.08
CA GLU A 306 -35.76 6.71 27.45
C GLU A 306 -35.88 7.92 28.40
N SER A 307 -35.55 7.76 29.69
CA SER A 307 -35.86 8.77 30.71
C SER A 307 -34.92 9.98 30.76
N ASP A 308 -33.67 9.88 30.29
CA ASP A 308 -32.64 10.88 30.64
C ASP A 308 -31.92 11.52 29.44
N GLY A 309 -32.31 11.22 28.19
CA GLY A 309 -31.63 11.76 27.00
C GLY A 309 -30.14 11.36 26.86
N HIS A 310 -29.66 10.43 27.70
CA HIS A 310 -28.29 9.93 27.71
C HIS A 310 -28.25 8.48 27.23
N ILE A 311 -27.48 8.23 26.18
CA ILE A 311 -27.23 6.88 25.69
C ILE A 311 -26.20 6.20 26.61
N ARG A 312 -26.65 5.35 27.53
CA ARG A 312 -25.76 4.54 28.36
C ARG A 312 -25.43 3.22 27.67
N ILE A 313 -24.33 3.20 26.92
CA ILE A 313 -23.81 1.94 26.35
C ILE A 313 -23.09 1.17 27.47
N ARG A 314 -23.77 0.21 28.09
CA ARG A 314 -23.12 -0.68 29.08
C ARG A 314 -22.38 -1.79 28.33
N LEU A 315 -21.09 -1.58 28.09
CA LEU A 315 -20.20 -2.62 27.56
C LEU A 315 -19.76 -3.53 28.72
N SER A 316 -20.43 -4.67 28.90
CA SER A 316 -19.93 -5.71 29.81
C SER A 316 -18.73 -6.40 29.17
N ARG A 317 -17.52 -6.11 29.66
CA ARG A 317 -16.27 -6.69 29.14
C ARG A 317 -16.16 -8.17 29.48
N GLY A 318 -15.92 -8.99 28.47
CA GLY A 318 -14.87 -10.00 28.53
C GLY A 318 -13.68 -9.48 27.72
N ILE A 319 -12.53 -9.28 28.36
CA ILE A 319 -11.20 -8.91 27.82
C ILE A 319 -10.71 -7.48 28.12
N ASN A 320 -9.44 -7.48 28.53
CA ASN A 320 -8.57 -6.49 29.13
C ASN A 320 -8.41 -5.19 28.30
N VAL A 321 -8.89 -4.06 28.82
CA VAL A 321 -8.76 -2.74 28.16
C VAL A 321 -7.61 -1.91 28.73
N ALA A 322 -6.78 -2.50 29.57
CA ALA A 322 -5.54 -1.87 30.02
C ALA A 322 -4.60 -1.48 28.85
N LYS A 323 -4.78 -2.05 27.65
CA LYS A 323 -3.90 -1.80 26.50
C LYS A 323 -4.34 -0.67 25.56
N TYR A 324 -5.57 -0.17 25.68
CA TYR A 324 -6.08 0.90 24.80
C TYR A 324 -6.22 2.26 25.50
N PHE A 325 -6.11 2.31 26.84
CA PHE A 325 -6.20 3.58 27.58
C PHE A 325 -4.87 4.30 27.81
N THR A 326 -3.73 3.65 27.59
CA THR A 326 -2.41 4.30 27.73
C THR A 326 -2.05 5.24 26.59
N ASP A 327 -2.77 5.21 25.45
CA ASP A 327 -2.54 6.12 24.33
C ASP A 327 -3.47 7.34 24.30
N LEU A 328 -4.51 7.37 25.15
CA LEU A 328 -5.48 8.48 25.21
C LEU A 328 -5.15 9.53 26.29
N SER A 329 -4.17 9.27 27.16
CA SER A 329 -3.71 10.22 28.17
C SER A 329 -2.63 11.20 27.68
N ARG A 330 -2.36 11.26 26.36
CA ARG A 330 -1.39 12.20 25.76
C ARG A 330 -2.02 13.32 24.90
N LEU A 331 -3.30 13.56 25.05
CA LEU A 331 -3.96 14.75 24.49
C LEU A 331 -4.80 15.43 25.57
N HIS A 332 -4.21 16.40 26.27
CA HIS A 332 -4.83 17.71 26.48
C HIS A 332 -3.86 18.73 27.10
N ILE A 333 -3.99 19.96 26.58
CA ILE A 333 -3.32 21.24 26.88
C ILE A 333 -1.94 21.41 26.24
#